data_AF-A0A2M7UV01-F1
#
_entry.id   AF-A0A2M7UV01-F1
#
_cell.length_a   1.000
_cell.length_b   1.000
_cell.length_c   1.000
_cell.angle_alpha   90.00
_cell.angle_beta   90.00
_cell.angle_gamma   90.00
#
_symmetry.space_group_name_H-M   'P 1'
#
loop_
_entity.id
_entity.type
_entity.pdbx_description
1 polymer ?
#
loop_
_entity_poly.entity_id
_entity_poly.type
_entity_poly.pdbx_seq_one_letter_code
_entity_poly.pdbx_strand_id
1 'polypeptide(L)'
;MKGYAKEYRKKNLEKIREWYRQYRIAHPEECKRYYKKWREAHLGQCSLLRKRYRARKNRAEGSHTLEEWELLKKHYDYKCAICGKKEPEIELEEDHIIPLSKGGLDSMENIQPLCRSCN
;
A
#
# COMPACT_ATOMS: atom_id res chain seq x y z
N MET A 1 30.21 -0.88 -12.22
CA MET A 1 28.94 -1.58 -12.56
C MET A 1 27.72 -1.20 -11.71
N LYS A 2 27.81 -1.00 -10.38
CA LYS A 2 26.62 -0.62 -9.55
C LYS A 2 26.01 0.76 -9.86
N GLY A 3 26.80 1.71 -10.38
CA GLY A 3 26.34 3.07 -10.73
C GLY A 3 25.37 3.11 -11.91
N TYR A 4 25.66 2.34 -12.98
CA TYR A 4 24.83 2.29 -14.19
C TYR A 4 23.41 1.79 -13.92
N ALA A 5 23.28 0.71 -13.16
CA ALA A 5 21.97 0.15 -12.80
C ALA A 5 21.12 1.12 -11.93
N LYS A 6 21.76 1.88 -11.03
CA LYS A 6 21.09 2.89 -10.20
C LYS A 6 20.59 4.06 -11.03
N GLU A 7 21.41 4.54 -11.97
CA GLU A 7 21.07 5.66 -12.83
C GLU A 7 19.97 5.30 -13.84
N TYR A 8 20.05 4.10 -14.43
CA TYR A 8 18.99 3.57 -15.29
C TYR A 8 17.65 3.49 -14.56
N ARG A 9 17.63 2.96 -13.33
CA ARG A 9 16.40 2.88 -12.51
C ARG A 9 15.82 4.25 -12.19
N LYS A 10 16.67 5.26 -11.94
CA LYS A 10 16.21 6.63 -11.70
C LYS A 10 15.56 7.22 -12.96
N LYS A 11 16.21 7.06 -14.11
CA LYS A 11 15.71 7.57 -15.41
C LYS A 11 14.44 6.86 -15.89
N ASN A 12 14.25 5.60 -15.50
CA ASN A 12 13.11 4.77 -15.94
C ASN A 12 12.12 4.46 -14.81
N LEU A 13 12.11 5.22 -13.72
CA LEU A 13 11.35 4.89 -12.51
C LEU A 13 9.85 4.74 -12.79
N GLU A 14 9.27 5.64 -13.57
CA GLU A 14 7.84 5.62 -13.93
C GLU A 14 7.51 4.41 -14.80
N LYS A 15 8.29 4.18 -15.86
CA LYS A 15 8.13 3.00 -16.73
C LYS A 15 8.24 1.69 -15.95
N ILE A 16 9.18 1.61 -15.01
CA ILE A 16 9.36 0.44 -14.15
C ILE A 16 8.15 0.26 -13.21
N ARG A 17 7.68 1.34 -12.58
CA ARG A 17 6.50 1.30 -11.69
C ARG A 17 5.25 0.88 -12.45
N GLU A 18 5.05 1.43 -13.64
CA GLU A 18 3.91 1.09 -14.49
C GLU A 18 3.98 -0.36 -14.96
N TRP A 19 5.16 -0.81 -15.38
CA TRP A 19 5.36 -2.23 -15.71
C TRP A 19 5.03 -3.16 -14.54
N TYR A 20 5.50 -2.86 -13.32
CA TYR A 20 5.16 -3.64 -12.13
C TYR A 20 3.66 -3.57 -11.79
N ARG A 21 3.02 -2.41 -12.01
CA ARG A 21 1.57 -2.24 -11.81
C ARG A 21 0.81 -3.17 -12.74
N GLN A 22 1.10 -3.13 -14.03
CA GLN A 22 0.47 -3.99 -15.03
C GLN A 22 0.76 -5.48 -14.76
N TYR A 23 1.99 -5.82 -14.37
CA TYR A 23 2.35 -7.18 -13.99
C TYR A 23 1.51 -7.71 -12.83
N ARG A 24 1.32 -6.91 -11.76
CA ARG A 24 0.49 -7.30 -10.60
C ARG A 24 -0.97 -7.52 -10.98
N ILE A 25 -1.49 -6.73 -11.93
CA ILE A 25 -2.86 -6.87 -12.44
C ILE A 25 -3.00 -8.14 -13.28
N ALA A 26 -2.04 -8.42 -14.15
CA ALA A 26 -2.07 -9.57 -15.06
C ALA A 26 -1.75 -10.90 -14.36
N HIS A 27 -0.95 -10.89 -13.28
CA HIS A 27 -0.45 -12.11 -12.60
C HIS A 27 -0.81 -12.16 -11.10
N PRO A 28 -2.10 -12.04 -10.72
CA PRO A 28 -2.49 -11.90 -9.31
C PRO A 28 -2.16 -13.13 -8.46
N GLU A 29 -2.38 -14.35 -8.97
CA GLU A 29 -2.13 -15.59 -8.23
C GLU A 29 -0.63 -15.86 -8.02
N GLU A 30 0.21 -15.54 -9.01
CA GLU A 30 1.65 -15.66 -8.89
C GLU A 30 2.21 -14.70 -7.83
N CYS A 31 1.77 -13.44 -7.88
CA CYS A 31 2.12 -12.44 -6.87
C CYS A 31 1.69 -12.89 -5.47
N LYS A 32 0.47 -13.41 -5.33
CA LYS A 32 -0.07 -13.94 -4.06
C LYS A 32 0.77 -15.10 -3.53
N ARG A 33 1.11 -16.07 -4.39
CA ARG A 33 1.93 -17.24 -4.03
C ARG A 33 3.34 -16.83 -3.61
N TYR A 34 3.98 -15.94 -4.36
CA TYR A 34 5.31 -15.41 -4.03
C TYR A 34 5.30 -14.72 -2.66
N TYR A 35 4.32 -13.83 -2.45
CA TYR A 35 4.22 -13.06 -1.22
C TYR A 35 3.91 -13.94 0.01
N LYS A 36 3.08 -14.98 -0.16
CA LYS A 36 2.84 -15.99 0.89
C LYS A 36 4.15 -16.66 1.33
N LYS A 37 4.94 -17.18 0.38
CA LYS A 37 6.25 -17.81 0.66
C LYS A 37 7.21 -16.83 1.35
N TRP A 38 7.28 -15.60 0.87
CA TRP A 38 8.13 -14.58 1.47
C TRP A 38 7.74 -14.31 2.93
N ARG A 39 6.45 -14.15 3.22
CA ARG A 39 5.95 -13.90 4.57
C ARG A 39 6.25 -15.06 5.52
N GLU A 40 6.05 -16.30 5.08
CA GLU A 40 6.34 -17.51 5.85
C GLU A 40 7.84 -17.62 6.20
N ALA A 41 8.73 -17.28 5.25
CA ALA A 41 10.17 -17.26 5.48
C ALA A 41 10.64 -16.09 6.36
N HIS A 42 9.84 -15.01 6.50
CA HIS A 42 10.24 -13.76 7.16
C HIS A 42 9.28 -13.34 8.28
N LEU A 43 8.65 -14.30 8.97
CA LEU A 43 7.64 -14.04 10.02
C LEU A 43 8.13 -13.07 11.10
N GLY A 44 9.35 -13.27 11.61
CA GLY A 44 9.95 -12.40 12.63
C GLY A 44 10.15 -10.96 12.14
N GLN A 45 10.61 -10.79 10.90
CA GLN A 45 10.77 -9.46 10.29
C GLN A 45 9.42 -8.78 10.08
N CYS A 46 8.41 -9.52 9.60
CA CYS A 46 7.04 -9.00 9.42
C CYS A 46 6.46 -8.49 10.74
N SER A 47 6.67 -9.24 11.83
CA SER A 47 6.23 -8.85 13.18
C SER A 47 6.91 -7.55 13.64
N LEU A 48 8.22 -7.43 13.47
CA LEU A 48 8.96 -6.21 13.82
C LEU A 48 8.50 -5.00 13.00
N LEU A 49 8.28 -5.18 11.69
CA LEU A 49 7.77 -4.12 10.82
C LEU A 49 6.38 -3.64 11.25
N ARG A 50 5.48 -4.57 11.63
CA ARG A 50 4.16 -4.22 12.16
C ARG A 50 4.25 -3.43 13.47
N LYS A 51 5.14 -3.82 14.39
CA LYS A 51 5.38 -3.07 15.63
C LYS A 51 5.85 -1.64 15.34
N ARG A 52 6.81 -1.48 14.41
CA ARG A 52 7.30 -0.16 13.99
C ARG A 52 6.22 0.68 13.34
N TYR A 53 5.39 0.09 12.49
CA TYR A 53 4.25 0.78 11.89
C TYR A 53 3.28 1.31 12.95
N ARG A 54 2.85 0.47 13.91
CA ARG A 54 1.98 0.89 15.01
C ARG A 54 2.58 2.03 15.82
N ALA A 55 3.87 1.96 16.14
CA ALA A 55 4.56 3.02 16.87
C ALA A 55 4.60 4.35 16.09
N ARG A 56 4.64 4.30 14.75
CA ARG A 56 4.53 5.51 13.91
C ARG A 56 3.10 6.02 13.86
N LYS A 57 2.11 5.15 13.64
CA LYS A 57 0.68 5.52 13.61
C LYS A 57 0.27 6.23 14.90
N ASN A 58 0.62 5.65 16.05
CA ASN A 58 0.32 6.23 17.36
C ASN A 58 1.02 7.57 17.67
N ARG A 59 2.03 7.95 16.88
CA ARG A 59 2.77 9.23 17.04
C ARG A 59 2.43 10.23 15.92
N ALA A 60 1.72 9.78 14.89
CA ALA A 60 1.34 10.65 13.80
C ALA A 60 0.29 11.64 14.31
N GLU A 61 0.37 12.87 13.82
CA GLU A 61 -0.66 13.87 14.06
C GLU A 61 -1.89 13.56 13.19
N GLY A 62 -3.05 14.01 13.66
CA GLY A 62 -4.34 13.70 13.05
C GLY A 62 -4.89 12.35 13.51
N SER A 63 -6.18 12.18 13.26
CA SER A 63 -6.90 10.92 13.43
C SER A 63 -8.14 10.95 12.56
N HIS A 64 -8.80 9.82 12.44
CA HIS A 64 -10.11 9.74 11.82
C HIS A 64 -10.99 8.69 12.50
N THR A 65 -12.30 8.83 12.35
CA THR A 65 -13.28 7.90 12.91
C THR A 65 -13.66 6.82 11.90
N LEU A 66 -14.39 5.80 12.36
CA LEU A 66 -14.91 4.74 11.50
C LEU A 66 -15.97 5.29 10.51
N GLU A 67 -16.74 6.28 10.93
CA GLU A 67 -17.73 6.96 10.10
C GLU A 67 -17.06 7.75 8.98
N GLU A 68 -15.96 8.45 9.28
CA GLU A 68 -15.17 9.16 8.28
C GLU A 68 -14.55 8.19 7.27
N TRP A 69 -14.03 7.06 7.75
CA TRP A 69 -13.54 5.99 6.87
C TRP A 69 -14.63 5.44 5.93
N GLU A 70 -15.83 5.19 6.46
CA GLU A 70 -16.96 4.72 5.67
C GLU A 70 -17.40 5.76 4.62
N LEU A 71 -17.42 7.05 4.98
CA LEU A 71 -17.69 8.15 4.05
C LEU A 71 -16.64 8.22 2.94
N LEU A 72 -15.36 8.01 3.25
CA LEU A 72 -14.30 7.96 2.24
C LEU A 72 -14.46 6.76 1.31
N LYS A 73 -14.73 5.56 1.84
CA LYS A 73 -15.03 4.40 0.98
C LYS A 73 -16.19 4.70 0.05
N LYS A 74 -17.27 5.31 0.55
CA LYS A 74 -18.42 5.73 -0.26
C LYS A 74 -18.03 6.75 -1.33
N HIS A 75 -17.18 7.72 -1.01
CA HIS A 75 -16.66 8.70 -1.98
C HIS A 75 -15.92 8.04 -3.14
N TYR A 76 -15.18 6.97 -2.87
CA TYR A 76 -14.50 6.14 -3.87
C TYR A 76 -15.39 5.06 -4.50
N ASP A 77 -16.71 5.09 -4.29
CA ASP A 77 -17.65 4.04 -4.73
C ASP A 77 -17.21 2.63 -4.27
N TYR A 78 -16.62 2.54 -3.08
CA TYR A 78 -16.08 1.32 -2.48
C TYR A 78 -15.02 0.64 -3.36
N LYS A 79 -14.31 1.41 -4.19
CA LYS A 79 -13.26 0.91 -5.08
C LYS A 79 -11.87 1.23 -4.56
N CYS A 80 -10.94 0.31 -4.83
CA CYS A 80 -9.52 0.56 -4.66
C CYS A 80 -9.06 1.69 -5.59
N ALA A 81 -8.44 2.74 -5.04
CA ALA A 81 -7.98 3.90 -5.80
C ALA A 81 -6.94 3.58 -6.90
N ILE A 82 -6.31 2.41 -6.85
CA ILE A 82 -5.30 1.98 -7.83
C ILE A 82 -5.87 1.01 -8.86
N CYS A 83 -6.47 -0.12 -8.42
CA CYS A 83 -6.88 -1.18 -9.35
C CYS A 83 -8.38 -1.16 -9.70
N GLY A 84 -9.18 -0.31 -9.06
CA GLY A 84 -10.61 -0.16 -9.35
C GLY A 84 -11.51 -1.32 -8.93
N LYS A 85 -10.94 -2.41 -8.36
CA LYS A 85 -11.73 -3.50 -7.75
C LYS A 85 -12.57 -2.97 -6.61
N LYS A 86 -13.75 -3.57 -6.39
CA LYS A 86 -14.79 -3.07 -5.48
C LYS A 86 -15.08 -4.06 -4.35
N GLU A 87 -15.47 -3.58 -3.17
CA GLU A 87 -16.08 -4.42 -2.14
C GLU A 87 -17.41 -5.03 -2.65
N PRO A 88 -17.79 -6.27 -2.27
CA PRO A 88 -17.13 -7.16 -1.31
C PRO A 88 -16.10 -8.12 -1.92
N GLU A 89 -15.78 -8.01 -3.22
CA GLU A 89 -14.80 -8.91 -3.87
C GLU A 89 -13.38 -8.75 -3.33
N ILE A 90 -13.10 -7.56 -2.80
CA ILE A 90 -11.88 -7.21 -2.07
C ILE A 90 -12.27 -6.60 -0.72
N GLU A 91 -11.29 -6.51 0.16
CA GLU A 91 -11.35 -5.71 1.39
C GLU A 91 -10.48 -4.47 1.19
N LEU A 92 -11.02 -3.29 1.50
CA LEU A 92 -10.27 -2.03 1.46
C LEU A 92 -9.57 -1.79 2.81
N GLU A 93 -8.28 -1.46 2.73
CA GLU A 93 -7.44 -1.06 3.86
C GLU A 93 -7.10 0.44 3.72
N GLU A 94 -6.91 1.11 4.86
CA GLU A 94 -6.37 2.47 4.95
C GLU A 94 -4.93 2.50 4.43
N ASP A 95 -4.65 3.27 3.38
CA ASP A 95 -3.30 3.56 2.91
C ASP A 95 -2.97 5.05 3.07
N HIS A 96 -1.78 5.34 3.62
CA HIS A 96 -1.29 6.70 3.77
C HIS A 96 -0.62 7.20 2.48
N ILE A 97 -1.23 8.18 1.79
CA ILE A 97 -0.71 8.79 0.56
C ILE A 97 0.73 9.28 0.74
N ILE A 98 0.97 10.01 1.83
CA ILE A 98 2.30 10.31 2.36
C ILE A 98 2.57 9.30 3.48
N PRO A 99 3.57 8.41 3.35
CA PRO A 99 3.85 7.41 4.37
C PRO A 99 4.18 8.04 5.72
N LEU A 100 3.69 7.43 6.81
CA LEU A 100 4.01 7.85 8.18
C LEU A 100 5.52 7.91 8.46
N SER A 101 6.31 7.06 7.81
CA SER A 101 7.78 7.07 7.93
C SER A 101 8.45 8.31 7.32
N LYS A 102 7.70 9.10 6.55
CA LYS A 102 8.11 10.36 5.92
C LYS A 102 7.38 11.58 6.49
N GLY A 103 6.72 11.43 7.64
CA GLY A 103 5.98 12.52 8.29
C GLY A 103 4.56 12.72 7.76
N GLY A 104 3.95 11.70 7.13
CA GLY A 104 2.52 11.73 6.82
C GLY A 104 1.65 11.74 8.07
N LEU A 105 0.48 12.37 7.96
CA LEU A 105 -0.55 12.47 9.00
C LEU A 105 -1.46 11.23 8.99
N ASP A 106 -2.14 10.97 10.10
CA ASP A 106 -3.16 9.91 10.21
C ASP A 106 -4.60 10.47 10.05
N SER A 107 -4.74 11.56 9.29
CA SER A 107 -6.01 12.24 8.99
C SER A 107 -6.57 11.83 7.62
N MET A 108 -7.87 12.04 7.43
CA MET A 108 -8.60 11.61 6.22
C MET A 108 -8.02 12.15 4.91
N GLU A 109 -7.42 13.34 4.93
CA GLU A 109 -6.80 13.97 3.76
C GLU A 109 -5.56 13.21 3.27
N ASN A 110 -4.95 12.41 4.14
CA ASN A 110 -3.78 11.59 3.83
C ASN A 110 -4.13 10.10 3.67
N ILE A 111 -5.40 9.71 3.80
CA ILE A 111 -5.84 8.32 3.63
C ILE A 111 -6.49 8.12 2.26
N GLN A 112 -6.16 7.02 1.59
CA GLN A 112 -6.86 6.53 0.41
C GLN A 112 -7.25 5.05 0.59
N PRO A 113 -8.40 4.62 0.03
CA PRO A 113 -8.81 3.23 0.12
C PRO A 113 -8.10 2.37 -0.93
N LEU A 114 -7.28 1.42 -0.47
CA LEU A 114 -6.60 0.46 -1.34
C LEU A 114 -6.94 -0.98 -0.95
N CYS A 115 -6.98 -1.88 -1.92
CA CYS A 115 -6.99 -3.30 -1.59
C CYS A 115 -5.62 -3.74 -1.08
N ARG A 116 -5.60 -4.81 -0.29
CA ARG A 116 -4.38 -5.41 0.29
C ARG A 116 -3.27 -5.76 -0.71
N SER A 117 -3.59 -6.00 -1.99
CA SER A 117 -2.59 -6.29 -3.01
C SER A 117 -2.00 -5.03 -3.67
N CYS A 118 -2.68 -3.89 -3.52
CA CYS A 118 -2.24 -2.58 -4.01
C CYS A 118 -1.51 -1.76 -2.94
N ASN A 119 -1.94 -1.85 -1.68
CA ASN A 119 -1.23 -1.34 -0.50
C ASN A 119 0.08 -2.12 -0.29
#